data_AF-Q21Z76-F1
#
_entry.id   AF-Q21Z76-F1
#
_cell.length_a   1.000
_cell.length_b   1.000
_cell.length_c   1.000
_cell.angle_alpha   90.00
_cell.angle_beta   90.00
_cell.angle_gamma   90.00
#
_symmetry.space_group_name_H-M   'P 1'
#
loop_
_entity.id
_entity.type
_entity.pdbx_description
1 polymer ?
#
loop_
_entity_poly.entity_id
_entity_poly.type
_entity_poly.pdbx_seq_one_letter_code
_entity_poly.pdbx_strand_id
1 'polypeptide(L)'
;MTTEDFLLGMGADTSSAQNLSMRLSTADIEAMNTGMLEELGLTKRATQAIKNKRPPIPVKNLRSVLDANFYVCCVCKDRNRNVVVHHIQPYAQSKDHACSNLAVLCLMHHSEEHLTRDQTQNLTSDKIASCKKSWEAETIRIKADIATAQRERPWNEPCRWDWVNFPRVVDTLRLKGLKAADGYGYDELFKSGIVDKSGGFVGTDWQNVKVKDNDYFSAGKQQLEIAAHVGQMLELIGQAVPIFDLTSWLSICPSFIRGCLVEGDFISVKASFVYHKAFDGAMIATAETEAWRISFEFDPWYCLSSTSRLNYYTTTPVNQSLFGIVRSVVSQGGKQVLSISPLGTSPTFAPHRPRFGDWIDGTRPTADGGT
;
A
#
# COMPACT_ATOMS: atom_id res chain seq x y z
N MET A 1 -26.89 6.10 5.03
CA MET A 1 -25.82 5.71 5.97
C MET A 1 -25.78 4.19 5.95
N THR A 2 -24.61 3.59 5.69
CA THR A 2 -24.48 2.13 5.68
C THR A 2 -24.44 1.59 7.12
N THR A 3 -24.64 0.29 7.31
CA THR A 3 -24.49 -0.34 8.63
C THR A 3 -23.05 -0.26 9.13
N GLU A 4 -22.07 -0.32 8.23
CA GLU A 4 -20.66 -0.10 8.58
C GLU A 4 -20.41 1.33 9.09
N ASP A 5 -20.88 2.36 8.36
CA ASP A 5 -20.76 3.76 8.79
C ASP A 5 -21.43 3.99 10.15
N PHE A 6 -22.59 3.34 10.38
CA PHE A 6 -23.28 3.38 11.66
C PHE A 6 -22.41 2.78 12.77
N LEU A 7 -21.92 1.55 12.61
CA LEU A 7 -21.10 0.87 13.61
C LEU A 7 -19.83 1.65 13.96
N LEU A 8 -19.10 2.14 12.94
CA LEU A 8 -17.94 3.00 13.11
C LEU A 8 -18.31 4.29 13.87
N GLY A 9 -19.43 4.92 13.49
CA GLY A 9 -19.96 6.12 14.14
C GLY A 9 -20.39 5.90 15.59
N MET A 10 -20.66 4.66 15.99
CA MET A 10 -20.96 4.26 17.36
C MET A 10 -19.71 3.88 18.17
N GLY A 11 -18.56 3.73 17.52
CA GLY A 11 -17.28 3.41 18.16
C GLY A 11 -16.88 1.93 18.06
N ALA A 12 -17.47 1.17 17.13
CA ALA A 12 -16.93 -0.12 16.72
C ALA A 12 -15.60 0.07 15.97
N ASP A 13 -14.72 -0.93 16.02
CA ASP A 13 -13.49 -0.91 15.23
C ASP A 13 -13.76 -1.29 13.77
N THR A 14 -12.81 -0.95 12.91
CA THR A 14 -12.89 -1.19 11.45
C THR A 14 -13.18 -2.64 11.07
N SER A 15 -12.57 -3.63 11.74
CA SER A 15 -12.79 -5.04 11.40
C SER A 15 -14.18 -5.49 11.84
N SER A 16 -14.57 -5.18 13.08
CA SER A 16 -15.91 -5.53 13.57
C SER A 16 -17.02 -4.86 12.75
N ALA A 17 -16.85 -3.59 12.40
CA ALA A 17 -17.83 -2.85 11.60
C ALA A 17 -18.02 -3.46 10.21
N GLN A 18 -16.92 -3.81 9.53
CA GLN A 18 -16.95 -4.43 8.21
C GLN A 18 -17.54 -5.85 8.26
N ASN A 19 -17.11 -6.68 9.23
CA ASN A 19 -17.57 -8.06 9.33
C ASN A 19 -19.06 -8.16 9.65
N LEU A 20 -19.56 -7.31 10.54
CA LEU A 20 -20.96 -7.30 10.94
C LEU A 20 -21.86 -6.70 9.86
N SER A 21 -21.41 -5.66 9.15
CA SER A 21 -22.21 -5.00 8.10
C SER A 21 -22.51 -5.92 6.91
N MET A 22 -21.68 -6.94 6.67
CA MET A 22 -21.93 -7.97 5.66
C MET A 22 -23.08 -8.92 6.01
N ARG A 23 -23.47 -9.00 7.29
CA ARG A 23 -24.37 -10.05 7.81
C ARG A 23 -25.62 -9.50 8.50
N LEU A 24 -25.57 -8.27 8.99
CA LEU A 24 -26.59 -7.67 9.83
C LEU A 24 -26.96 -6.28 9.32
N SER A 25 -28.23 -5.94 9.42
CA SER A 25 -28.70 -4.57 9.21
C SER A 25 -28.56 -3.74 10.49
N THR A 26 -28.68 -2.42 10.36
CA THR A 26 -28.69 -1.51 11.52
C THR A 26 -29.84 -1.84 12.48
N ALA A 27 -31.01 -2.21 11.95
CA ALA A 27 -32.17 -2.57 12.76
C ALA A 27 -31.92 -3.84 13.58
N ASP A 28 -31.24 -4.84 13.02
CA ASP A 28 -30.89 -6.08 13.73
C ASP A 28 -29.99 -5.77 14.93
N ILE A 29 -28.97 -4.92 14.72
CA ILE A 29 -28.01 -4.53 15.75
C ILE A 29 -28.69 -3.75 16.88
N GLU A 30 -29.58 -2.82 16.55
CA GLU A 30 -30.28 -2.02 17.56
C GLU A 30 -31.22 -2.87 18.43
N ALA A 31 -31.82 -3.93 17.88
CA ALA A 31 -32.73 -4.84 18.57
C ALA A 31 -32.02 -5.81 19.54
N MET A 32 -30.76 -6.19 19.29
CA MET A 32 -30.00 -7.15 20.10
C MET A 32 -29.74 -6.65 21.53
N ASN A 33 -29.68 -7.53 22.53
CA ASN A 33 -29.30 -7.10 23.89
C ASN A 33 -27.78 -6.88 24.04
N THR A 34 -27.35 -6.31 25.17
CA THR A 34 -25.92 -6.02 25.45
C THR A 34 -25.03 -7.25 25.33
N GLY A 35 -25.46 -8.40 25.86
CA GLY A 35 -24.68 -9.64 25.83
C GLY A 35 -24.46 -10.13 24.40
N MET A 36 -25.50 -10.13 23.58
CA MET A 36 -25.39 -10.52 22.15
C MET A 36 -24.46 -9.59 21.38
N LEU A 37 -24.50 -8.28 21.64
CA LEU A 37 -23.62 -7.32 20.97
C LEU A 37 -22.15 -7.53 21.34
N GLU A 38 -21.87 -7.85 22.60
CA GLU A 38 -20.51 -8.18 23.06
C GLU A 38 -20.02 -9.53 22.51
N GLU A 39 -20.90 -10.53 22.41
CA GLU A 39 -20.60 -11.83 21.76
C GLU A 39 -20.26 -11.67 20.27
N LEU A 40 -20.82 -10.65 19.61
CA LEU A 40 -20.48 -10.28 18.23
C LEU A 40 -19.15 -9.52 18.09
N GLY A 41 -18.43 -9.30 19.20
CA GLY A 41 -17.12 -8.65 19.20
C GLY A 41 -17.16 -7.12 19.32
N LEU A 42 -18.33 -6.50 19.54
CA LEU A 42 -18.40 -5.07 19.76
C LEU A 42 -17.79 -4.69 21.12
N THR A 43 -17.05 -3.57 21.13
CA THR A 43 -16.49 -3.04 22.37
C THR A 43 -17.60 -2.59 23.31
N LYS A 44 -17.38 -2.69 24.63
CA LYS A 44 -18.33 -2.22 25.66
C LYS A 44 -18.82 -0.79 25.40
N ARG A 45 -17.94 0.08 24.90
CA ARG A 45 -18.27 1.47 24.56
C ARG A 45 -19.20 1.57 23.36
N ALA A 46 -18.96 0.80 22.30
CA ALA A 46 -19.85 0.74 21.15
C ALA A 46 -21.23 0.19 21.55
N THR A 47 -21.25 -0.90 22.32
CA THR A 47 -22.46 -1.50 22.88
C THR A 47 -23.24 -0.48 23.71
N GLN A 48 -22.57 0.22 24.62
CA GLN A 48 -23.21 1.25 25.45
C GLN A 48 -23.73 2.42 24.61
N ALA A 49 -22.98 2.87 23.60
CA ALA A 49 -23.42 3.92 22.70
C ALA A 49 -24.72 3.53 21.96
N ILE A 50 -24.78 2.30 21.46
CA ILE A 50 -25.95 1.74 20.76
C ILE A 50 -27.13 1.66 21.73
N LYS A 51 -26.93 1.08 22.91
CA LYS A 51 -28.01 0.92 23.91
C LYS A 51 -28.53 2.26 24.45
N ASN A 52 -27.65 3.25 24.60
CA ASN A 52 -28.03 4.60 25.01
C ASN A 52 -28.64 5.43 23.87
N LYS A 53 -28.82 4.86 22.68
CA LYS A 53 -29.30 5.57 21.49
C LYS A 53 -28.53 6.87 21.22
N ARG A 54 -27.21 6.84 21.46
CA ARG A 54 -26.35 7.97 21.11
C ARG A 54 -26.46 8.18 19.61
N PRO A 55 -26.60 9.41 19.11
CA PRO A 55 -26.49 9.63 17.67
C PRO A 55 -25.12 9.15 17.17
N PRO A 56 -25.05 8.46 16.02
CA PRO A 56 -23.78 8.13 15.41
C PRO A 56 -23.06 9.40 14.98
N ILE A 57 -21.73 9.35 14.93
CA ILE A 57 -20.95 10.43 14.32
C ILE A 57 -21.47 10.66 12.88
N PRO A 58 -21.76 11.91 12.47
CA PRO A 58 -22.20 12.19 11.12
C PRO A 58 -21.20 11.65 10.09
N VAL A 59 -21.70 10.93 9.07
CA VAL A 59 -20.87 10.21 8.09
C VAL A 59 -19.81 11.11 7.45
N LYS A 60 -20.15 12.37 7.16
CA LYS A 60 -19.21 13.37 6.61
C LYS A 60 -18.01 13.59 7.54
N ASN A 61 -18.23 13.72 8.84
CA ASN A 61 -17.17 13.96 9.81
C ASN A 61 -16.38 12.68 10.07
N LEU A 62 -17.08 11.55 10.19
CA LEU A 62 -16.47 10.22 10.35
C LEU A 62 -15.45 9.94 9.23
N ARG A 63 -15.89 10.05 7.97
CA ARG A 63 -15.03 9.80 6.81
C ARG A 63 -13.92 10.82 6.68
N SER A 64 -14.19 12.10 6.95
CA SER A 64 -13.16 13.15 6.95
C SER A 64 -12.01 12.82 7.91
N VAL A 65 -12.34 12.38 9.13
CA VAL A 65 -11.33 12.07 10.16
C VAL A 65 -10.57 10.79 9.80
N LEU A 66 -11.26 9.74 9.36
CA LEU A 66 -10.62 8.50 8.93
C LEU A 66 -9.66 8.74 7.74
N ASP A 67 -10.10 9.49 6.73
CA ASP A 67 -9.27 9.83 5.56
C ASP A 67 -8.10 10.76 5.92
N ALA A 68 -8.30 11.75 6.79
CA ALA A 68 -7.24 12.62 7.28
C ALA A 68 -6.19 11.87 8.11
N ASN A 69 -6.51 10.68 8.61
CA ASN A 69 -5.59 9.85 9.37
C ASN A 69 -5.18 8.58 8.62
N PHE A 70 -5.48 8.45 7.32
CA PHE A 70 -5.22 7.24 6.52
C PHE A 70 -5.69 5.94 7.18
N TYR A 71 -6.83 5.97 7.89
CA TYR A 71 -7.37 4.83 8.62
C TYR A 71 -6.39 4.18 9.61
N VAL A 72 -5.36 4.90 10.06
CA VAL A 72 -4.41 4.43 11.08
C VAL A 72 -4.55 5.22 12.37
N CYS A 73 -4.10 4.61 13.46
CA CYS A 73 -4.01 5.28 14.75
C CYS A 73 -3.09 6.50 14.66
N CYS A 74 -3.57 7.68 15.06
CA CYS A 74 -2.74 8.90 15.04
C CYS A 74 -1.56 8.87 16.02
N VAL A 75 -1.55 7.93 16.97
CA VAL A 75 -0.48 7.74 17.96
C VAL A 75 0.63 6.83 17.41
N CYS A 76 0.32 5.57 17.08
CA CYS A 76 1.34 4.62 16.63
C CYS A 76 1.46 4.45 15.12
N LYS A 77 0.45 4.89 14.33
CA LYS A 77 0.45 4.85 12.86
C LYS A 77 0.59 3.44 12.28
N ASP A 78 0.26 2.43 13.10
CA ASP A 78 0.35 1.01 12.74
C ASP A 78 -0.88 0.56 11.95
N ARG A 79 -0.68 0.20 10.68
CA ARG A 79 -1.70 -0.28 9.74
C ARG A 79 -2.20 -1.69 10.06
N ASN A 80 -1.44 -2.48 10.81
CA ASN A 80 -1.88 -3.83 11.19
C ASN A 80 -2.93 -3.84 12.29
N ARG A 81 -3.32 -2.65 12.80
CA ARG A 81 -4.25 -2.54 13.92
C ARG A 81 -5.57 -1.99 13.45
N ASN A 82 -6.64 -2.64 13.88
CA ASN A 82 -7.98 -2.09 13.74
C ASN A 82 -8.10 -0.79 14.56
N VAL A 83 -8.83 0.16 14.00
CA VAL A 83 -8.98 1.50 14.57
C VAL A 83 -10.43 1.81 14.90
N VAL A 84 -10.62 2.69 15.88
CA VAL A 84 -11.89 3.27 16.30
C VAL A 84 -11.79 4.79 16.22
N VAL A 85 -12.92 5.44 15.92
CA VAL A 85 -13.02 6.90 16.04
C VAL A 85 -13.42 7.27 17.47
N HIS A 86 -12.52 7.98 18.13
CA HIS A 86 -12.58 8.33 19.53
C HIS A 86 -12.82 9.83 19.71
N HIS A 87 -13.70 10.19 20.64
CA HIS A 87 -13.90 11.59 21.05
C HIS A 87 -12.82 12.05 22.04
N ILE A 88 -11.98 13.02 21.66
CA ILE A 88 -10.89 13.57 22.50
C ILE A 88 -11.44 14.12 23.82
N GLN A 89 -12.47 14.95 23.74
CA GLN A 89 -13.34 15.29 24.85
C GLN A 89 -14.58 14.39 24.82
N PRO A 90 -14.87 13.64 25.90
CA PRO A 90 -15.95 12.66 25.92
C PRO A 90 -17.30 13.24 25.45
N TYR A 91 -17.95 12.56 24.51
CA TYR A 91 -19.25 12.99 23.97
C TYR A 91 -20.33 13.17 25.04
N ALA A 92 -20.28 12.37 26.12
CA ALA A 92 -21.21 12.51 27.24
C ALA A 92 -21.19 13.93 27.84
N GLN A 93 -20.02 14.59 27.80
CA GLN A 93 -19.78 15.93 28.32
C GLN A 93 -19.90 17.00 27.22
N SER A 94 -19.27 16.80 26.06
CA SER A 94 -19.19 17.83 25.02
C SER A 94 -20.38 17.88 24.08
N LYS A 95 -21.05 16.74 23.86
CA LYS A 95 -22.03 16.53 22.78
C LYS A 95 -21.51 16.89 21.39
N ASP A 96 -20.19 16.88 21.20
CA ASP A 96 -19.53 17.38 20.01
C ASP A 96 -19.03 16.25 19.09
N HIS A 97 -19.47 16.27 17.83
CA HIS A 97 -19.04 15.38 16.75
C HIS A 97 -18.17 16.09 15.69
N ALA A 98 -17.67 17.30 15.95
CA ALA A 98 -16.78 18.01 15.05
C ALA A 98 -15.46 17.25 14.85
N CYS A 99 -14.88 17.31 13.65
CA CYS A 99 -13.62 16.64 13.33
C CYS A 99 -12.46 17.05 14.24
N SER A 100 -12.51 18.25 14.83
CA SER A 100 -11.54 18.72 15.82
C SER A 100 -11.57 17.92 17.13
N ASN A 101 -12.73 17.38 17.51
CA ASN A 101 -12.93 16.60 18.72
C ASN A 101 -12.84 15.07 18.47
N LEU A 102 -12.53 14.63 17.26
CA LEU A 102 -12.47 13.22 16.90
C LEU A 102 -11.04 12.81 16.55
N ALA A 103 -10.56 11.69 17.08
CA ALA A 103 -9.25 11.12 16.77
C ALA A 103 -9.38 9.65 16.36
N VAL A 104 -8.48 9.17 15.51
CA VAL A 104 -8.42 7.75 15.12
C VAL A 104 -7.42 7.04 16.02
N LEU A 105 -7.85 6.04 16.77
CA LEU A 105 -7.02 5.28 17.71
C LEU A 105 -7.12 3.79 17.43
N CYS A 106 -6.03 3.03 17.60
CA CYS A 106 -6.13 1.57 17.66
C CYS A 106 -6.67 1.13 19.03
N LEU A 107 -7.20 -0.09 19.12
CA LEU A 107 -7.80 -0.62 20.35
C LEU A 107 -6.88 -0.55 21.59
N MET A 108 -5.57 -0.70 21.40
CA MET A 108 -4.57 -0.55 22.46
C MET A 108 -4.51 0.88 23.00
N HIS A 109 -4.23 1.87 22.15
CA HIS A 109 -4.16 3.27 22.58
C HIS A 109 -5.53 3.83 22.99
N HIS A 110 -6.62 3.30 22.42
CA HIS A 110 -7.97 3.62 22.89
C HIS A 110 -8.17 3.18 24.33
N SER A 111 -7.70 1.98 24.71
CA SER A 111 -7.78 1.48 26.08
C SER A 111 -6.85 2.22 27.05
N GLU A 112 -5.65 2.60 26.61
CA GLU A 112 -4.67 3.32 27.43
C GLU A 112 -5.14 4.70 27.88
N GLU A 113 -5.98 5.38 27.11
CA GLU A 113 -6.57 6.66 27.52
C GLU A 113 -7.54 6.50 28.70
N HIS A 114 -8.18 5.33 28.84
CA HIS A 114 -9.05 5.03 30.00
C HIS A 114 -8.27 4.49 31.21
N LEU A 115 -6.96 4.27 31.09
CA LEU A 115 -6.13 3.74 32.17
C LEU A 115 -5.40 4.87 32.90
N THR A 116 -5.73 5.06 34.17
CA THR A 116 -4.88 5.81 35.11
C THR A 116 -3.82 4.87 35.67
N ARG A 117 -2.58 4.98 35.21
CA ARG A 117 -1.43 4.32 35.85
C ARG A 117 -0.58 5.35 36.59
N ASP A 118 -0.19 5.02 37.82
CA ASP A 118 0.60 5.92 38.69
C ASP A 118 2.08 6.05 38.28
N GLN A 119 2.60 5.12 37.46
CA GLN A 119 4.05 5.01 37.16
C GLN A 119 4.42 5.10 35.68
N THR A 120 3.45 5.21 34.76
CA THR A 120 3.71 5.37 33.33
C THR A 120 3.07 6.65 32.81
N GLN A 121 3.68 7.29 31.82
CA GLN A 121 3.09 8.44 31.15
C GLN A 121 1.75 8.05 30.49
N ASN A 122 0.62 8.44 31.10
CA ASN A 122 -0.71 8.16 30.56
C ASN A 122 -0.92 8.89 29.22
N LEU A 123 -1.72 8.29 28.34
CA LEU A 123 -2.15 8.88 27.08
C LEU A 123 -3.32 9.83 27.34
N THR A 124 -3.04 11.11 27.57
CA THR A 124 -4.05 12.12 27.88
C THR A 124 -4.71 12.68 26.61
N SER A 125 -5.88 13.31 26.75
CA SER A 125 -6.57 14.02 25.67
C SER A 125 -5.67 15.02 24.94
N ASP A 126 -4.83 15.77 25.67
CA ASP A 126 -3.87 16.72 25.09
C ASP A 126 -2.81 16.03 24.23
N LYS A 127 -2.30 14.88 24.67
CA LYS A 127 -1.36 14.08 23.88
C LYS A 127 -2.03 13.55 22.62
N ILE A 128 -3.26 13.06 22.72
CA ILE A 128 -4.03 12.60 21.56
C ILE A 128 -4.24 13.73 20.56
N ALA A 129 -4.64 14.92 21.03
CA ALA A 129 -4.83 16.10 20.20
C ALA A 129 -3.52 16.50 19.48
N SER A 130 -2.39 16.46 20.18
CA SER A 130 -1.07 16.73 19.61
C SER A 130 -0.67 15.70 18.56
N CYS A 131 -0.81 14.39 18.86
CA CYS A 131 -0.55 13.30 17.93
C CYS A 131 -1.43 13.40 16.66
N LYS A 132 -2.73 13.64 16.82
CA LYS A 132 -3.68 13.88 15.71
C LYS A 132 -3.21 15.02 14.83
N LYS A 133 -2.94 16.19 15.42
CA LYS A 133 -2.53 17.39 14.65
C LYS A 133 -1.23 17.15 13.88
N SER A 134 -0.25 16.52 14.52
CA SER A 134 1.02 16.18 13.88
C SER A 134 0.83 15.19 12.72
N TRP A 135 0.01 14.17 12.93
CA TRP A 135 -0.25 13.14 11.93
C TRP A 135 -1.01 13.68 10.72
N GLU A 136 -2.09 14.42 10.93
CA GLU A 136 -2.90 14.98 9.85
C GLU A 136 -2.09 15.94 8.98
N ALA A 137 -1.21 16.76 9.59
CA ALA A 137 -0.28 17.62 8.85
C ALA A 137 0.68 16.82 7.95
N GLU A 138 1.12 15.65 8.42
CA GLU A 138 1.93 14.74 7.60
C GLU A 138 1.11 14.17 6.44
N THR A 139 -0.10 13.65 6.70
CA THR A 139 -0.95 13.09 5.64
C THR A 139 -1.24 14.07 4.50
N ILE A 140 -1.37 15.38 4.81
CA ILE A 140 -1.55 16.44 3.82
C ILE A 140 -0.33 16.52 2.89
N ARG A 141 0.89 16.47 3.44
CA ARG A 141 2.13 16.43 2.65
C ARG A 141 2.14 15.22 1.72
N ILE A 142 1.78 14.04 2.24
CA ILE A 142 1.72 12.79 1.47
C ILE A 142 0.75 12.91 0.30
N LYS A 143 -0.46 13.42 0.57
CA LYS A 143 -1.49 13.60 -0.45
C LYS A 143 -1.02 14.59 -1.54
N ALA A 144 -0.30 15.65 -1.17
CA ALA A 144 0.26 16.61 -2.10
C ALA A 144 1.37 16.00 -2.97
N ASP A 145 2.31 15.27 -2.37
CA ASP A 145 3.39 14.58 -3.09
C ASP A 145 2.83 13.58 -4.11
N ILE A 146 1.82 12.79 -3.69
CA ILE A 146 1.08 11.88 -4.56
C ILE A 146 0.46 12.65 -5.74
N ALA A 147 -0.22 13.76 -5.50
CA ALA A 147 -0.90 14.53 -6.54
C ALA A 147 0.10 15.21 -7.51
N THR A 148 1.29 15.58 -7.03
CA THR A 148 2.38 16.12 -7.87
C THR A 148 2.98 15.03 -8.75
N ALA A 149 3.31 13.87 -8.16
CA ALA A 149 3.77 12.70 -8.92
C ALA A 149 2.79 12.26 -10.01
N GLN A 150 1.48 12.42 -9.77
CA GLN A 150 0.44 12.15 -10.76
C GLN A 150 0.40 13.15 -11.93
N ARG A 151 0.75 14.43 -11.69
CA ARG A 151 0.70 15.49 -12.71
C ARG A 151 1.97 15.56 -13.55
N GLU A 152 3.13 15.28 -12.97
CA GLU A 152 4.44 15.53 -13.59
C GLU A 152 4.89 14.45 -14.58
N ARG A 153 4.07 13.43 -14.86
CA ARG A 153 4.37 12.43 -15.90
C ARG A 153 3.19 12.19 -16.82
N PRO A 154 3.23 12.70 -18.07
CA PRO A 154 2.34 12.22 -19.13
C PRO A 154 2.82 10.82 -19.55
N TRP A 155 1.96 9.82 -19.36
CA TRP A 155 2.17 8.39 -19.61
C TRP A 155 2.16 8.03 -21.10
N ASN A 156 2.77 8.86 -21.93
CA ASN A 156 2.81 8.62 -23.37
C ASN A 156 4.02 7.77 -23.79
N GLU A 157 4.97 7.50 -22.87
CA GLU A 157 6.08 6.58 -23.10
C GLU A 157 5.97 5.34 -22.19
N PRO A 158 6.02 4.11 -22.74
CA PRO A 158 6.01 2.89 -21.94
C PRO A 158 7.23 2.81 -21.02
N CYS A 159 7.07 2.20 -19.85
CA CYS A 159 8.17 2.05 -18.90
C CYS A 159 9.25 1.14 -19.48
N ARG A 160 10.50 1.61 -19.50
CA ARG A 160 11.64 0.79 -19.89
C ARG A 160 12.06 -0.08 -18.73
N TRP A 161 11.60 -1.32 -18.68
CA TRP A 161 12.00 -2.28 -17.66
C TRP A 161 13.38 -2.87 -17.99
N ASP A 162 14.30 -2.80 -17.04
CA ASP A 162 15.67 -3.33 -17.19
C ASP A 162 15.73 -4.80 -16.76
N TRP A 163 15.04 -5.12 -15.67
CA TRP A 163 14.92 -6.46 -15.11
C TRP A 163 13.53 -6.73 -14.56
N VAL A 164 13.10 -7.98 -14.61
CA VAL A 164 11.79 -8.43 -14.13
C VAL A 164 11.90 -9.73 -13.37
N ASN A 165 11.00 -9.97 -12.41
CA ASN A 165 10.83 -11.30 -11.84
C ASN A 165 9.76 -12.04 -12.63
N PHE A 166 10.10 -12.52 -13.83
CA PHE A 166 9.11 -13.03 -14.78
C PHE A 166 8.12 -14.05 -14.17
N PRO A 167 8.57 -15.09 -13.43
CA PRO A 167 7.63 -16.03 -12.80
C PRO A 167 6.66 -15.34 -11.84
N ARG A 168 7.14 -14.38 -11.06
CA ARG A 168 6.32 -13.67 -10.07
C ARG A 168 5.36 -12.67 -10.71
N VAL A 169 5.76 -12.03 -11.81
CA VAL A 169 4.88 -11.17 -12.60
C VAL A 169 3.71 -11.97 -13.16
N VAL A 170 3.99 -13.12 -13.77
CA VAL A 170 2.95 -14.03 -14.31
C VAL A 170 2.03 -14.53 -13.20
N ASP A 171 2.58 -14.93 -12.06
CA ASP A 171 1.79 -15.39 -10.90
C ASP A 171 0.90 -14.26 -10.34
N THR A 172 1.45 -13.05 -10.20
CA THR A 172 0.71 -11.89 -9.70
C THR A 172 -0.45 -11.50 -10.61
N LEU A 173 -0.26 -11.50 -11.94
CA LEU A 173 -1.34 -11.28 -12.91
C LEU A 173 -2.48 -12.29 -12.72
N ARG A 174 -2.13 -13.58 -12.60
CA ARG A 174 -3.11 -14.67 -12.41
C ARG A 174 -3.90 -14.49 -11.12
N LEU A 175 -3.22 -14.24 -10.01
CA LEU A 175 -3.85 -14.01 -8.70
C LEU A 175 -4.78 -12.79 -8.71
N LYS A 176 -4.48 -11.77 -9.53
CA LYS A 176 -5.30 -10.57 -9.69
C LYS A 176 -6.37 -10.69 -10.78
N GLY A 177 -6.43 -11.80 -11.51
CA GLY A 177 -7.38 -12.00 -12.61
C GLY A 177 -7.17 -11.04 -13.79
N LEU A 178 -5.96 -10.50 -13.94
CA LEU A 178 -5.61 -9.53 -14.97
C LEU A 178 -5.24 -10.23 -16.29
N LYS A 179 -5.55 -9.58 -17.41
CA LYS A 179 -5.27 -10.09 -18.76
C LYS A 179 -4.47 -9.07 -19.54
N ALA A 180 -3.35 -9.50 -20.11
CA ALA A 180 -2.51 -8.69 -20.99
C ALA A 180 -2.87 -9.00 -22.45
N ALA A 181 -4.13 -8.83 -22.83
CA ALA A 181 -4.65 -9.27 -24.13
C ALA A 181 -4.62 -8.17 -25.21
N ASP A 182 -3.80 -7.14 -25.01
CA ASP A 182 -3.60 -5.99 -25.88
C ASP A 182 -2.23 -5.34 -25.62
N GLY A 183 -1.93 -4.26 -26.35
CA GLY A 183 -0.70 -3.49 -26.17
C GLY A 183 0.46 -3.98 -27.04
N TYR A 184 1.63 -3.38 -26.81
CA TYR A 184 2.80 -3.61 -27.66
C TYR A 184 3.36 -5.02 -27.46
N GLY A 185 3.57 -5.74 -28.56
CA GLY A 185 4.09 -7.12 -28.57
C GLY A 185 3.02 -8.20 -28.54
N TYR A 186 1.82 -7.95 -27.98
CA TYR A 186 0.77 -8.97 -27.86
C TYR A 186 0.39 -9.59 -29.22
N ASP A 187 0.04 -8.77 -30.22
CA ASP A 187 -0.47 -9.27 -31.50
C ASP A 187 0.51 -10.22 -32.20
N GLU A 188 1.80 -9.88 -32.20
CA GLU A 188 2.84 -10.69 -32.84
C GLU A 188 3.15 -11.96 -32.05
N LEU A 189 3.18 -11.88 -30.72
CA LEU A 189 3.35 -13.05 -29.87
C LEU A 189 2.15 -14.01 -29.95
N PHE A 190 0.93 -13.47 -30.04
CA PHE A 190 -0.29 -14.25 -30.15
C PHE A 190 -0.34 -14.98 -31.50
N LYS A 191 -0.05 -14.29 -32.61
CA LYS A 191 0.09 -14.91 -33.94
C LYS A 191 1.16 -16.01 -33.96
N SER A 192 2.22 -15.84 -33.18
CA SER A 192 3.32 -16.81 -33.06
C SER A 192 3.02 -17.97 -32.12
N GLY A 193 1.86 -17.98 -31.44
CA GLY A 193 1.47 -19.00 -30.45
C GLY A 193 2.26 -18.95 -29.14
N ILE A 194 3.03 -17.87 -28.91
CA ILE A 194 3.84 -17.70 -27.69
C ILE A 194 2.97 -17.27 -26.51
N VAL A 195 1.91 -16.50 -26.78
CA VAL A 195 0.91 -16.12 -25.78
C VAL A 195 -0.47 -16.59 -26.20
N ASP A 196 -1.35 -16.85 -25.23
CA ASP A 196 -2.74 -17.18 -25.45
C ASP A 196 -3.64 -15.93 -25.57
N LYS A 197 -4.95 -16.15 -25.76
CA LYS A 197 -5.97 -15.09 -25.88
C LYS A 197 -6.11 -14.18 -24.65
N SER A 198 -5.51 -14.55 -23.52
CA SER A 198 -5.48 -13.77 -22.29
C SER A 198 -4.16 -13.00 -22.10
N GLY A 199 -3.21 -13.18 -23.03
CA GLY A 199 -1.87 -12.63 -22.94
C GLY A 199 -0.90 -13.49 -22.13
N GLY A 200 -1.32 -14.69 -21.70
CA GLY A 200 -0.49 -15.58 -20.90
C GLY A 200 0.51 -16.34 -21.77
N PHE A 201 1.78 -16.40 -21.36
CA PHE A 201 2.81 -17.17 -22.06
C PHE A 201 2.48 -18.67 -22.05
N VAL A 202 2.58 -19.31 -23.22
CA VAL A 202 2.31 -20.72 -23.45
C VAL A 202 3.64 -21.47 -23.54
N GLY A 203 3.85 -22.42 -22.63
CA GLY A 203 5.10 -23.19 -22.56
C GLY A 203 6.33 -22.32 -22.27
N THR A 204 7.52 -22.87 -22.53
CA THR A 204 8.82 -22.24 -22.25
C THR A 204 9.75 -22.21 -23.46
N ASP A 205 9.37 -22.78 -24.59
CA ASP A 205 10.23 -22.93 -25.77
C ASP A 205 10.61 -21.59 -26.43
N TRP A 206 9.85 -20.55 -26.15
CA TRP A 206 10.13 -19.18 -26.56
C TRP A 206 11.27 -18.53 -25.74
N GLN A 207 11.60 -19.08 -24.57
CA GLN A 207 12.70 -18.58 -23.76
C GLN A 207 14.03 -18.97 -24.38
N ASN A 208 15.00 -18.07 -24.30
CA ASN A 208 16.37 -18.38 -24.66
C ASN A 208 16.90 -19.56 -23.83
N VAL A 209 17.78 -20.37 -24.41
CA VAL A 209 18.47 -21.44 -23.66
C VAL A 209 19.62 -20.81 -22.88
N LYS A 210 19.69 -21.06 -21.57
CA LYS A 210 20.80 -20.60 -20.73
C LYS A 210 22.03 -21.48 -20.96
N VAL A 211 22.89 -21.08 -21.91
CA VAL A 211 24.12 -21.81 -22.25
C VAL A 211 25.34 -21.18 -21.58
N LYS A 212 25.35 -19.86 -21.45
CA LYS A 212 26.40 -19.07 -20.82
C LYS A 212 25.83 -18.24 -19.68
N ASP A 213 26.69 -17.86 -18.75
CA ASP A 213 26.33 -16.96 -17.63
C ASP A 213 25.84 -15.57 -18.09
N ASN A 214 26.13 -15.20 -19.33
CA ASN A 214 25.76 -13.92 -19.92
C ASN A 214 24.47 -13.95 -20.76
N ASP A 215 23.83 -15.11 -20.89
CA ASP A 215 22.55 -15.23 -21.59
C ASP A 215 21.41 -14.67 -20.72
N TYR A 216 20.31 -14.27 -21.35
CA TYR A 216 19.10 -13.78 -20.68
C TYR A 216 17.86 -14.31 -21.39
N PHE A 217 16.76 -14.46 -20.67
CA PHE A 217 15.60 -15.28 -21.08
C PHE A 217 14.86 -14.76 -22.31
N SER A 218 14.87 -13.45 -22.54
CA SER A 218 14.16 -12.80 -23.65
C SER A 218 15.01 -12.67 -24.91
N ALA A 219 16.29 -13.05 -24.88
CA ALA A 219 17.16 -12.95 -26.05
C ALA A 219 16.65 -13.83 -27.20
N GLY A 220 16.62 -13.30 -28.42
CA GLY A 220 16.23 -14.08 -29.60
C GLY A 220 15.37 -13.32 -30.59
N LYS A 221 14.62 -14.06 -31.41
CA LYS A 221 13.88 -13.53 -32.58
C LYS A 221 12.78 -12.53 -32.22
N GLN A 222 12.07 -12.75 -31.11
CA GLN A 222 10.97 -11.87 -30.64
C GLN A 222 11.34 -11.10 -29.36
N GLN A 223 12.63 -10.78 -29.20
CA GLN A 223 13.11 -10.16 -27.96
C GLN A 223 12.36 -8.87 -27.61
N LEU A 224 12.12 -8.00 -28.60
CA LEU A 224 11.48 -6.71 -28.38
C LEU A 224 10.01 -6.88 -27.98
N GLU A 225 9.31 -7.80 -28.64
CA GLU A 225 7.91 -8.12 -28.37
C GLU A 225 7.76 -8.77 -27.00
N ILE A 226 8.63 -9.71 -26.63
CA ILE A 226 8.66 -10.32 -25.29
C ILE A 226 8.90 -9.25 -24.23
N ALA A 227 9.92 -8.41 -24.40
CA ALA A 227 10.26 -7.39 -23.42
C ALA A 227 9.12 -6.36 -23.25
N ALA A 228 8.52 -5.91 -24.34
CA ALA A 228 7.40 -4.98 -24.30
C ALA A 228 6.16 -5.61 -23.67
N HIS A 229 5.83 -6.85 -24.03
CA HIS A 229 4.67 -7.56 -23.48
C HIS A 229 4.82 -7.80 -21.98
N VAL A 230 6.01 -8.20 -21.53
CA VAL A 230 6.32 -8.35 -20.10
C VAL A 230 6.30 -6.99 -19.37
N GLY A 231 6.73 -5.91 -20.03
CA GLY A 231 6.58 -4.55 -19.50
C GLY A 231 5.12 -4.18 -19.29
N GLN A 232 4.26 -4.46 -20.27
CA GLN A 232 2.81 -4.26 -20.18
C GLN A 232 2.19 -5.03 -19.01
N MET A 233 2.63 -6.27 -18.76
CA MET A 233 2.19 -7.06 -17.61
C MET A 233 2.48 -6.35 -16.27
N LEU A 234 3.68 -5.78 -16.12
CA LEU A 234 4.05 -5.03 -14.92
C LEU A 234 3.24 -3.76 -14.76
N GLU A 235 2.98 -3.04 -15.85
CA GLU A 235 2.15 -1.83 -15.84
C GLU A 235 0.70 -2.16 -15.46
N LEU A 236 0.12 -3.24 -15.98
CA LEU A 236 -1.21 -3.72 -15.59
C LEU A 236 -1.28 -4.07 -14.11
N ILE A 237 -0.27 -4.76 -13.57
CA ILE A 237 -0.20 -4.99 -12.12
C ILE A 237 -0.14 -3.66 -11.38
N GLY A 238 0.72 -2.74 -11.82
CA GLY A 238 0.90 -1.45 -11.16
C GLY A 238 -0.34 -0.56 -11.18
N GLN A 239 -1.20 -0.69 -12.19
CA GLN A 239 -2.50 -0.03 -12.27
C GLN A 239 -3.56 -0.69 -11.37
N ALA A 240 -3.42 -1.99 -11.10
CA ALA A 240 -4.41 -2.79 -10.37
C ALA A 240 -4.12 -2.94 -8.87
N VAL A 241 -2.96 -2.49 -8.39
CA VAL A 241 -2.55 -2.62 -6.98
C VAL A 241 -2.24 -1.26 -6.36
N PRO A 242 -2.53 -1.07 -5.06
CA PRO A 242 -2.11 0.13 -4.37
C PRO A 242 -0.59 0.12 -4.18
N ILE A 243 0.13 1.07 -4.78
CA ILE A 243 1.59 1.18 -4.63
C ILE A 243 1.93 2.31 -3.66
N PHE A 244 2.71 1.99 -2.62
CA PHE A 244 3.33 2.99 -1.77
C PHE A 244 4.69 3.41 -2.33
N ASP A 245 4.79 4.64 -2.84
CA ASP A 245 6.08 5.21 -3.29
C ASP A 245 6.91 5.64 -2.08
N LEU A 246 8.04 4.99 -1.87
CA LEU A 246 8.99 5.27 -0.78
C LEU A 246 9.99 6.37 -1.12
N THR A 247 10.09 6.79 -2.39
CA THR A 247 11.18 7.64 -2.90
C THR A 247 11.39 8.90 -2.05
N SER A 248 10.33 9.69 -1.85
CA SER A 248 10.39 10.92 -1.05
C SER A 248 10.55 10.67 0.45
N TRP A 249 10.24 9.47 0.93
CA TRP A 249 10.27 9.11 2.35
C TRP A 249 11.66 8.71 2.83
N LEU A 250 12.54 8.29 1.91
CA LEU A 250 13.90 7.88 2.25
C LEU A 250 14.71 9.01 2.92
N SER A 251 14.45 10.26 2.58
CA SER A 251 15.16 11.44 3.08
C SER A 251 14.40 12.24 4.14
N ILE A 252 13.06 12.22 4.12
CA ILE A 252 12.25 13.19 4.88
C ILE A 252 11.77 12.64 6.23
N CYS A 253 11.39 11.36 6.32
CA CYS A 253 10.73 10.89 7.54
C CYS A 253 10.97 9.40 7.86
N PRO A 254 12.12 9.05 8.46
CA PRO A 254 12.45 7.67 8.82
C PRO A 254 11.46 7.02 9.79
N SER A 255 10.87 7.81 10.69
CA SER A 255 9.96 7.32 11.74
C SER A 255 8.52 7.15 11.27
N PHE A 256 8.11 7.84 10.19
CA PHE A 256 6.76 7.78 9.63
C PHE A 256 6.36 6.37 9.19
N ILE A 257 7.30 5.66 8.57
CA ILE A 257 7.03 4.36 7.95
C ILE A 257 6.92 3.23 8.98
N ARG A 258 7.40 3.44 10.21
CA ARG A 258 7.34 2.42 11.26
C ARG A 258 5.87 2.12 11.60
N GLY A 259 5.35 1.00 11.10
CA GLY A 259 3.94 0.60 11.19
C GLY A 259 3.09 0.92 9.95
N CYS A 260 3.59 1.72 9.00
CA CYS A 260 2.88 2.02 7.75
C CYS A 260 3.18 1.06 6.60
N LEU A 261 4.24 0.26 6.69
CA LEU A 261 4.54 -0.80 5.72
C LEU A 261 4.47 -2.16 6.39
N VAL A 262 3.80 -3.09 5.74
CA VAL A 262 3.58 -4.45 6.26
C VAL A 262 3.92 -5.47 5.18
N GLU A 263 4.17 -6.72 5.57
CA GLU A 263 4.41 -7.79 4.61
C GLU A 263 3.22 -7.89 3.62
N GLY A 264 3.52 -7.96 2.33
CA GLY A 264 2.51 -8.00 1.27
C GLY A 264 2.16 -6.65 0.64
N ASP A 265 2.59 -5.52 1.23
CA ASP A 265 2.39 -4.21 0.62
C ASP A 265 3.18 -4.08 -0.69
N PHE A 266 2.52 -3.60 -1.74
CA PHE A 266 3.19 -3.20 -2.97
C PHE A 266 3.85 -1.83 -2.77
N ILE A 267 5.13 -1.75 -3.09
CA ILE A 267 5.93 -0.55 -2.95
C ILE A 267 6.66 -0.25 -4.24
N SER A 268 6.99 1.01 -4.42
CA SER A 268 8.02 1.38 -5.37
C SER A 268 8.98 2.37 -4.74
N VAL A 269 10.23 2.32 -5.18
CA VAL A 269 11.28 3.17 -4.63
C VAL A 269 12.31 3.47 -5.69
N LYS A 270 12.57 4.76 -5.93
CA LYS A 270 13.68 5.21 -6.75
C LYS A 270 14.89 5.47 -5.86
N ALA A 271 15.94 4.70 -6.06
CA ALA A 271 17.18 4.80 -5.29
C ALA A 271 18.41 4.41 -6.12
N SER A 272 19.59 4.72 -5.59
CA SER A 272 20.87 4.29 -6.13
C SER A 272 21.21 2.89 -5.60
N PHE A 273 21.00 1.86 -6.42
CA PHE A 273 21.28 0.48 -6.03
C PHE A 273 22.69 0.06 -6.40
N VAL A 274 23.36 -0.61 -5.47
CA VAL A 274 24.64 -1.31 -5.67
C VAL A 274 24.36 -2.80 -5.80
N TYR A 275 24.91 -3.41 -6.84
CA TYR A 275 24.73 -4.83 -7.15
C TYR A 275 25.98 -5.60 -6.78
N HIS A 276 25.80 -6.75 -6.13
CA HIS A 276 26.90 -7.61 -5.73
C HIS A 276 26.46 -9.08 -5.68
N LYS A 277 27.45 -9.97 -5.76
CA LYS A 277 27.26 -11.41 -5.63
C LYS A 277 27.50 -11.82 -4.17
N ALA A 278 26.50 -12.46 -3.57
CA ALA A 278 26.61 -13.06 -2.25
C ALA A 278 27.48 -14.32 -2.28
N PHE A 279 27.86 -14.81 -1.10
CA PHE A 279 28.75 -15.97 -0.95
C PHE A 279 28.18 -17.25 -1.56
N ASP A 280 26.87 -17.45 -1.45
CA ASP A 280 26.12 -18.57 -2.04
C ASP A 280 25.89 -18.42 -3.55
N GLY A 281 26.35 -17.30 -4.14
CA GLY A 281 26.23 -16.99 -5.54
C GLY A 281 24.96 -16.23 -5.93
N ALA A 282 24.05 -15.95 -4.98
CA ALA A 282 22.88 -15.13 -5.23
C ALA A 282 23.29 -13.68 -5.58
N MET A 283 22.56 -13.03 -6.49
CA MET A 283 22.79 -11.62 -6.79
C MET A 283 21.88 -10.76 -5.91
N ILE A 284 22.46 -9.79 -5.23
CA ILE A 284 21.76 -8.89 -4.31
C ILE A 284 21.94 -7.45 -4.78
N ALA A 285 20.84 -6.71 -4.79
CA ALA A 285 20.83 -5.28 -4.96
C ALA A 285 20.54 -4.61 -3.62
N THR A 286 21.33 -3.61 -3.26
CA THR A 286 21.16 -2.85 -2.01
C THR A 286 21.20 -1.36 -2.28
N ALA A 287 20.26 -0.62 -1.71
CA ALA A 287 20.33 0.84 -1.58
C ALA A 287 20.34 1.20 -0.09
N GLU A 288 21.25 2.09 0.31
CA GLU A 288 21.44 2.45 1.72
C GLU A 288 21.52 3.97 1.89
N THR A 289 20.85 4.46 2.93
CA THR A 289 20.95 5.84 3.44
C THR A 289 21.33 5.80 4.92
N GLU A 290 21.40 6.95 5.58
CA GLU A 290 21.61 7.01 7.03
C GLU A 290 20.50 6.27 7.79
N ALA A 291 19.26 6.32 7.28
CA ALA A 291 18.11 5.80 7.99
C ALA A 291 17.52 4.52 7.39
N TRP A 292 17.87 4.19 6.14
CA TRP A 292 17.26 3.09 5.38
C TRP A 292 18.30 2.13 4.84
N ARG A 293 17.94 0.84 4.80
CA ARG A 293 18.57 -0.15 3.93
C ARG A 293 17.48 -0.91 3.20
N ILE A 294 17.49 -0.86 1.88
CA ILE A 294 16.56 -1.58 1.02
C ILE A 294 17.36 -2.62 0.26
N SER A 295 16.94 -3.88 0.32
CA SER A 295 17.59 -4.95 -0.43
C SER A 295 16.60 -5.91 -1.07
N PHE A 296 17.04 -6.51 -2.17
CA PHE A 296 16.35 -7.61 -2.82
C PHE A 296 17.34 -8.55 -3.52
N GLU A 297 16.96 -9.82 -3.57
CA GLU A 297 17.64 -10.84 -4.38
C GLU A 297 17.03 -10.89 -5.78
N PHE A 298 17.87 -11.16 -6.78
CA PHE A 298 17.44 -11.28 -8.16
C PHE A 298 18.32 -12.28 -8.94
N ASP A 299 17.80 -12.78 -10.06
CA ASP A 299 18.57 -13.59 -11.02
C ASP A 299 18.78 -12.77 -12.30
N PRO A 300 20.02 -12.40 -12.68
CA PRO A 300 20.31 -11.67 -13.92
C PRO A 300 19.79 -12.35 -15.19
N TRP A 301 19.44 -13.64 -15.13
CA TRP A 301 18.76 -14.33 -16.23
C TRP A 301 17.51 -13.59 -16.73
N TYR A 302 16.78 -12.91 -15.84
CA TYR A 302 15.54 -12.22 -16.17
C TYR A 302 15.70 -10.76 -16.64
N CYS A 303 16.88 -10.38 -17.14
CA CYS A 303 17.06 -9.10 -17.82
C CYS A 303 16.23 -9.04 -19.12
N LEU A 304 15.79 -7.84 -19.50
CA LEU A 304 15.09 -7.60 -20.77
C LEU A 304 16.01 -7.10 -21.89
N SER A 305 17.25 -6.73 -21.56
CA SER A 305 18.26 -6.35 -22.54
C SER A 305 19.68 -6.69 -22.08
N SER A 306 20.61 -6.75 -23.04
CA SER A 306 22.03 -6.97 -22.76
C SER A 306 22.69 -5.80 -22.02
N THR A 307 22.21 -4.56 -22.22
CA THR A 307 22.73 -3.37 -21.54
C THR A 307 22.27 -3.31 -20.08
N SER A 308 20.99 -3.60 -19.82
CA SER A 308 20.45 -3.71 -18.46
C SER A 308 21.24 -4.72 -17.63
N ARG A 309 21.64 -5.84 -18.24
CA ARG A 309 22.45 -6.86 -17.59
C ARG A 309 23.84 -6.37 -17.18
N LEU A 310 24.51 -5.55 -17.99
CA LEU A 310 25.85 -5.03 -17.66
C LEU A 310 25.83 -4.15 -16.41
N ASN A 311 24.74 -3.43 -16.18
CA ASN A 311 24.56 -2.58 -14.99
C ASN A 311 24.67 -3.37 -13.67
N TYR A 312 24.39 -4.67 -13.70
CA TYR A 312 24.36 -5.53 -12.50
C TYR A 312 25.72 -6.15 -12.14
N TYR A 313 26.73 -6.00 -13.00
CA TYR A 313 28.10 -6.42 -12.73
C TYR A 313 29.02 -5.24 -12.41
N THR A 314 28.48 -4.02 -12.35
CA THR A 314 29.26 -2.83 -11.98
C THR A 314 29.26 -2.65 -10.46
N THR A 315 30.35 -2.14 -9.93
CA THR A 315 30.43 -1.70 -8.52
C THR A 315 29.87 -0.28 -8.32
N THR A 316 29.47 0.40 -9.40
CA THR A 316 28.94 1.75 -9.36
C THR A 316 27.44 1.71 -9.04
N PRO A 317 26.95 2.58 -8.14
CA PRO A 317 25.51 2.68 -7.89
C PRO A 317 24.75 3.05 -9.16
N VAL A 318 23.64 2.36 -9.43
CA VAL A 318 22.77 2.62 -10.58
C VAL A 318 21.43 3.12 -10.07
N ASN A 319 21.00 4.28 -10.58
CA ASN A 319 19.69 4.85 -10.25
C ASN A 319 18.58 4.03 -10.92
N GLN A 320 17.77 3.37 -10.11
CA GLN A 320 16.68 2.52 -10.57
C GLN A 320 15.45 2.76 -9.70
N SER A 321 14.28 2.71 -10.33
CA SER A 321 13.01 2.53 -9.65
C SER A 321 12.76 1.03 -9.50
N LEU A 322 12.69 0.57 -8.26
CA LEU A 322 12.24 -0.76 -7.90
C LEU A 322 10.71 -0.76 -7.79
N PHE A 323 10.04 -1.78 -8.32
CA PHE A 323 8.66 -2.12 -8.03
C PHE A 323 8.63 -3.53 -7.44
N GLY A 324 8.01 -3.70 -6.28
CA GLY A 324 8.01 -4.98 -5.59
C GLY A 324 7.05 -5.05 -4.41
N ILE A 325 7.14 -6.15 -3.67
CA ILE A 325 6.29 -6.46 -2.54
C ILE A 325 7.16 -6.52 -1.28
N VAL A 326 6.74 -5.87 -0.20
CA VAL A 326 7.43 -5.92 1.09
C VAL A 326 7.42 -7.35 1.62
N ARG A 327 8.60 -7.90 1.93
CA ARG A 327 8.76 -9.20 2.59
C ARG A 327 8.97 -9.04 4.09
N SER A 328 9.76 -8.06 4.48
CA SER A 328 9.95 -7.74 5.90
C SER A 328 10.37 -6.30 6.10
N VAL A 329 10.01 -5.77 7.26
CA VAL A 329 10.42 -4.45 7.76
C VAL A 329 10.97 -4.67 9.17
N VAL A 330 12.26 -4.49 9.36
CA VAL A 330 12.91 -4.68 10.66
C VAL A 330 13.74 -3.46 11.04
N SER A 331 13.75 -3.12 12.33
CA SER A 331 14.61 -2.06 12.85
C SER A 331 15.92 -2.68 13.33
N GLN A 332 17.04 -2.38 12.69
CA GLN A 332 18.35 -2.93 13.03
C GLN A 332 19.41 -1.83 13.05
N GLY A 333 20.16 -1.72 14.15
CA GLY A 333 21.27 -0.75 14.26
C GLY A 333 20.84 0.72 14.05
N GLY A 334 19.60 1.08 14.43
CA GLY A 334 19.05 2.42 14.21
C GLY A 334 18.50 2.68 12.81
N LYS A 335 18.62 1.73 11.86
CA LYS A 335 18.07 1.81 10.50
C LYS A 335 16.81 0.99 10.34
N GLN A 336 15.94 1.42 9.42
CA GLN A 336 14.86 0.58 8.89
C GLN A 336 15.41 -0.28 7.74
N VAL A 337 15.34 -1.60 7.90
CA VAL A 337 15.82 -2.57 6.92
C VAL A 337 14.61 -3.20 6.23
N LEU A 338 14.50 -2.99 4.93
CA LEU A 338 13.42 -3.45 4.07
C LEU A 338 13.94 -4.54 3.14
N SER A 339 13.40 -5.74 3.29
CA SER A 339 13.55 -6.80 2.30
C SER A 339 12.36 -6.76 1.35
N ILE A 340 12.64 -6.66 0.05
CA ILE A 340 11.62 -6.57 -0.99
C ILE A 340 11.69 -7.82 -1.87
N SER A 341 10.54 -8.41 -2.20
CA SER A 341 10.41 -9.34 -3.30
C SER A 341 10.15 -8.53 -4.57
N PRO A 342 11.13 -8.41 -5.47
CA PRO A 342 11.04 -7.50 -6.59
C PRO A 342 10.12 -8.10 -7.67
N LEU A 343 9.34 -7.24 -8.32
CA LEU A 343 8.60 -7.55 -9.55
C LEU A 343 9.36 -7.06 -10.77
N GLY A 344 10.01 -5.89 -10.67
CA GLY A 344 10.90 -5.39 -11.70
C GLY A 344 11.66 -4.15 -11.26
N THR A 345 12.68 -3.80 -12.04
CA THR A 345 13.44 -2.55 -11.91
C THR A 345 13.45 -1.82 -13.25
N SER A 346 13.38 -0.50 -13.16
CA SER A 346 13.35 0.38 -14.34
C SER A 346 13.96 1.73 -14.02
N PRO A 347 14.76 2.34 -14.92
CA PRO A 347 15.20 3.73 -14.77
C PRO A 347 14.05 4.73 -14.86
N THR A 348 12.95 4.33 -15.51
CA THR A 348 11.84 5.22 -15.87
C THR A 348 10.53 4.90 -15.18
N PHE A 349 10.38 3.77 -14.47
CA PHE A 349 9.13 3.51 -13.75
C PHE A 349 8.90 4.56 -12.66
N ALA A 350 7.68 5.07 -12.54
CA ALA A 350 7.25 5.88 -11.41
C ALA A 350 5.86 5.39 -11.01
N PRO A 351 5.65 4.94 -9.78
CA PRO A 351 4.38 4.37 -9.36
C PRO A 351 3.25 5.40 -9.36
N HIS A 352 2.03 4.92 -9.58
CA HIS A 352 0.82 5.67 -9.31
C HIS A 352 0.13 5.18 -8.04
N ARG A 353 -0.10 6.13 -7.12
CA ARG A 353 -1.04 6.20 -5.98
C ARG A 353 -1.22 4.95 -5.06
N PRO A 354 -1.20 5.17 -3.74
CA PRO A 354 -2.01 4.38 -2.81
C PRO A 354 -3.44 4.94 -2.77
N ARG A 355 -4.44 4.16 -3.19
CA ARG A 355 -5.82 4.32 -2.71
C ARG A 355 -5.96 3.51 -1.42
N PHE A 356 -6.04 4.22 -0.29
CA PHE A 356 -7.12 3.90 0.64
C PHE A 356 -8.42 4.16 -0.11
N GLY A 357 -9.05 3.08 -0.59
CA GLY A 357 -10.41 3.09 -1.14
C GLY A 357 -10.59 3.82 -2.46
N ASP A 358 -11.35 3.21 -3.36
CA ASP A 358 -12.06 3.94 -4.38
C ASP A 358 -12.90 5.07 -3.76
N TRP A 359 -13.13 6.12 -4.54
CA TRP A 359 -14.26 7.00 -4.25
C TRP A 359 -15.52 6.14 -4.26
N ILE A 360 -16.37 6.30 -3.25
CA ILE A 360 -17.73 5.78 -3.30
C ILE A 360 -18.36 6.36 -4.56
N ASP A 361 -18.80 5.46 -5.44
CA ASP A 361 -19.52 5.80 -6.65
C ASP A 361 -20.67 6.77 -6.27
N GLY A 362 -20.65 7.97 -6.84
CA GLY A 362 -21.56 9.07 -6.47
C GLY A 362 -20.94 10.28 -5.73
N THR A 363 -19.61 10.37 -5.58
CA THR A 363 -18.93 11.54 -4.97
C THR A 363 -17.90 12.23 -5.87
N ARG A 364 -18.08 12.15 -7.19
CA ARG A 364 -17.39 13.08 -8.09
C ARG A 364 -17.74 14.51 -7.66
N PRO A 365 -16.77 15.41 -7.47
CA PRO A 365 -17.04 16.82 -7.70
C PRO A 365 -17.52 16.88 -9.15
N THR A 366 -18.78 17.23 -9.36
CA THR A 366 -19.21 17.69 -10.67
C THR A 366 -18.34 18.92 -10.94
N ALA A 367 -17.42 18.79 -11.90
CA ALA A 367 -16.93 19.95 -12.60
C ALA A 367 -18.12 20.45 -13.42
N ASP A 368 -19.03 21.16 -12.75
CA ASP A 368 -20.09 21.99 -13.33
C ASP A 368 -20.82 22.67 -12.17
N GLY A 369 -20.38 23.89 -11.91
CA GLY A 369 -21.11 24.93 -11.21
C GLY A 369 -20.79 26.21 -11.96
N GLY A 370 -21.35 26.30 -13.18
CA GLY A 370 -21.25 27.48 -14.01
C GLY A 370 -21.88 28.71 -13.35
N THR A 371 -21.50 29.87 -13.88
CA THR A 371 -22.41 31.01 -13.99
C THR A 371 -23.75 30.60 -14.58
#